data_AF-A0A9X9S5D0-F1
#
_entry.id   AF-A0A9X9S5D0-F1
#
_cell.length_a   1.000
_cell.length_b   1.000
_cell.length_c   1.000
_cell.angle_alpha   90.00
_cell.angle_beta   90.00
_cell.angle_gamma   90.00
#
_symmetry.space_group_name_H-M   'P 1'
#
loop_
_entity.id
_entity.type
_entity.pdbx_description
1 polymer ?
#
loop_
_entity_poly.entity_id
_entity_poly.type
_entity_poly.pdbx_seq_one_letter_code
_entity_poly.pdbx_strand_id
1 'polypeptide(L)' 'MGKGRGGGRSPNDDRSDSMNPNNPAYDAARDNRSDQLNPNNERYQGDEEEDED' A
#
# COMPACT_ATOMS: atom_id res chain seq x y z
N MET A 1 9.58 -31.86 -5.37
CA MET A 1 9.47 -30.45 -4.92
C MET A 1 10.86 -29.84 -5.00
N GLY A 2 11.18 -28.69 -5.59
CA GLY A 2 10.43 -27.70 -6.34
C GLY A 2 11.35 -27.12 -7.44
N LYS A 3 10.75 -26.61 -8.52
CA LYS A 3 11.48 -26.02 -9.64
C LYS A 3 12.14 -24.70 -9.20
N GLY A 4 13.39 -24.53 -9.63
CA GLY A 4 14.14 -23.29 -9.46
C GLY A 4 13.57 -22.14 -10.28
N ARG A 5 13.67 -20.96 -9.66
CA ARG A 5 14.12 -19.67 -10.23
C ARG A 5 13.74 -19.42 -11.69
N GLY A 6 12.58 -18.82 -11.89
CA GLY A 6 12.19 -18.17 -13.14
C GLY A 6 11.02 -17.22 -12.92
N GLY A 7 11.24 -15.92 -13.18
CA GLY A 7 10.21 -14.98 -13.62
C GLY A 7 9.55 -14.09 -12.55
N GLY A 8 10.15 -12.92 -12.29
CA GLY A 8 9.47 -11.79 -11.64
C GLY A 8 9.29 -11.88 -10.12
N ARG A 9 9.08 -10.72 -9.48
CA ARG A 9 8.60 -10.67 -8.09
C ARG A 9 7.27 -11.40 -8.02
N SER A 10 7.13 -12.30 -7.06
CA SER A 10 5.87 -12.94 -6.77
C SER A 10 4.99 -12.02 -5.92
N PRO A 11 3.66 -12.19 -5.93
CA PRO A 11 2.79 -11.46 -5.01
C PRO A 11 3.15 -11.67 -3.53
N ASN A 12 3.80 -12.79 -3.21
CA ASN A 12 4.29 -13.05 -1.86
C ASN A 12 5.51 -12.21 -1.51
N ASP A 13 6.34 -11.85 -2.49
CA ASP A 13 7.49 -10.96 -2.26
C ASP A 13 7.00 -9.55 -1.95
N ASP A 14 6.06 -9.02 -2.74
CA ASP A 14 5.48 -7.69 -2.49
C ASP A 14 4.76 -7.63 -1.13
N ARG A 15 4.03 -8.69 -0.77
CA ARG A 15 3.39 -8.80 0.56
C ARG A 15 4.40 -8.91 1.69
N SER A 16 5.50 -9.62 1.47
CA SER A 16 6.55 -9.77 2.48
C SER A 16 7.26 -8.43 2.70
N ASP A 17 7.51 -7.67 1.63
CA ASP A 17 8.11 -6.34 1.69
C ASP A 17 7.23 -5.35 2.49
N SER A 18 5.91 -5.38 2.28
CA SER A 18 4.98 -4.51 3.02
C SER A 18 4.78 -4.90 4.49
N MET A 19 5.23 -6.09 4.92
CA MET A 19 5.06 -6.61 6.29
C MET A 19 6.39 -6.75 7.05
N ASN A 20 7.52 -6.46 6.40
CA ASN A 20 8.85 -6.55 6.99
C ASN A 20 9.32 -5.17 7.48
N PRO A 21 9.45 -4.92 8.80
CA PRO A 21 9.86 -3.62 9.32
C PRO A 21 11.25 -3.15 8.89
N ASN A 22 12.11 -4.04 8.41
CA ASN A 22 13.43 -3.68 7.88
C ASN A 22 13.40 -3.34 6.38
N ASN A 23 12.23 -3.40 5.73
CA ASN A 23 12.04 -3.03 4.34
C ASN A 23 11.36 -1.65 4.26
N PRO A 24 11.86 -0.69 3.44
CA PRO A 24 11.26 0.64 3.31
C PRO A 24 9.80 0.64 2.84
N ALA A 25 9.34 -0.42 2.16
CA ALA A 25 7.95 -0.56 1.75
C ALA A 25 6.98 -0.67 2.96
N TYR A 26 7.47 -1.11 4.12
CA TYR A 26 6.69 -1.18 5.35
C TYR A 26 6.28 0.21 5.85
N ASP A 27 7.23 1.15 5.93
CA ASP A 27 6.96 2.50 6.40
C ASP A 27 6.04 3.24 5.42
N ALA A 28 6.29 3.13 4.11
CA ALA A 28 5.40 3.69 3.09
C ALA A 28 3.97 3.12 3.19
N ALA A 29 3.81 1.83 3.47
CA ALA A 29 2.48 1.24 3.67
C ALA A 29 1.79 1.79 4.93
N ARG A 30 2.54 2.10 5.99
CA ARG A 30 2.01 2.71 7.22
C ARG A 30 1.59 4.16 7.01
N ASP A 31 2.37 4.92 6.26
CA ASP A 31 2.05 6.31 5.94
C ASP A 31 0.80 6.38 5.07
N ASN A 32 0.76 5.60 3.98
CA ASN A 32 -0.42 5.49 3.13
C ASN A 32 -1.68 5.11 3.91
N ARG A 33 -1.56 4.13 4.83
CA ARG A 33 -2.67 3.73 5.69
C ARG A 33 -3.10 4.84 6.67
N SER A 34 -2.16 5.63 7.15
CA SER A 34 -2.45 6.74 8.07
C SER A 34 -3.16 7.87 7.33
N ASP A 35 -2.71 8.21 6.13
CA ASP A 35 -3.35 9.19 5.26
C ASP A 35 -4.79 8.78 4.90
N GLN A 36 -4.98 7.50 4.54
CA GLN A 36 -6.31 6.93 4.26
C GLN A 36 -7.25 6.86 5.46
N LEU A 37 -6.76 7.04 6.68
CA LEU A 37 -7.57 6.99 7.91
C LEU A 37 -7.58 8.32 8.66
N ASN A 38 -6.95 9.36 8.10
CA ASN A 38 -6.90 10.68 8.68
C ASN A 38 -8.00 11.55 8.06
N PRO A 39 -9.11 11.84 8.78
CA PRO A 39 -10.17 12.68 8.26
C PRO A 39 -9.78 14.13 7.98
N ASN A 40 -8.63 14.57 8.51
CA ASN A 40 -8.07 15.88 8.20
C ASN A 40 -7.14 15.86 6.98
N ASN A 41 -6.88 14.70 6.36
CA ASN A 41 -6.12 14.63 5.11
C ASN A 41 -7.07 14.95 3.94
N GLU A 42 -6.69 15.88 3.07
CA GLU A 42 -7.46 16.30 1.89
C GLU A 42 -7.85 15.09 1.01
N ARG A 43 -6.97 14.10 0.88
CA ARG A 43 -7.23 12.88 0.09
C ARG A 43 -8.23 11.93 0.75
N TYR A 44 -8.43 12.04 2.06
CA TYR A 44 -9.44 11.24 2.77
C TYR A 44 -10.85 11.76 2.48
N GLN A 45 -11.00 13.08 2.42
CA GLN A 45 -12.29 13.74 2.21
C GLN A 45 -12.87 13.43 0.83
N GLY A 46 -12.03 12.99 -0.11
CA GLY A 46 -12.45 12.72 -1.49
C GLY A 46 -12.83 14.01 -2.21
N ASP A 47 -13.16 13.90 -3.50
CA ASP A 47 -13.75 15.00 -4.26
C ASP A 47 -15.22 15.16 -3.81
N GLU A 48 -15.46 15.61 -2.57
CA GLU A 48 -16.80 15.78 -1.99
C GLU A 48 -17.57 16.97 -2.60
N GLU A 49 -17.10 17.57 -3.69
CA GLU A 49 -17.66 18.77 -4.34
C GLU A 49 -18.11 18.59 -5.81
N GLU A 50 -18.26 17.36 -6.33
CA GLU A 50 -18.72 17.15 -7.73
C GLU A 50 -19.87 16.12 -7.92
N ASP A 51 -20.72 15.92 -6.91
CA ASP A 51 -21.99 15.17 -7.05
C ASP A 51 -23.21 16.11 -6.86
N GLU A 52 -23.29 17.21 -7.62
CA GLU A 52 -24.52 18.01 -7.80
C GLU A 52 -25.04 17.86 -9.24
N ASP A 53 -25.92 16.87 -9.48
CA ASP A 53 -26.75 16.69 -10.69
C ASP A 53 -28.24 16.98 -10.41
#